data_AF-A0AAE0R7J4-F1
#
_entry.id   AF-A0AAE0R7J4-F1
#
_cell.length_a   1.000
_cell.length_b   1.000
_cell.length_c   1.000
_cell.angle_alpha   90.00
_cell.angle_beta   90.00
_cell.angle_gamma   90.00
#
_symmetry.space_group_name_H-M   'P 1'
#
loop_
_entity.id
_entity.type
_entity.pdbx_description
1 polymer ?
#
loop_
_entity_poly.entity_id
_entity_poly.type
_entity_poly.pdbx_seq_one_letter_code
_entity_poly.pdbx_strand_id
1 'polypeptide(L)'
;MEVSLLELLSVEVNCSVADAFGDAAYGNASDFLYCTGTADEIGTCWPRSGAGRVVARPCPDFINGVKYNSTNGGDDDVMMMVMMMVMMMMMMMMMMMVMVVMMMMMMMMMVMMMMMMMVMMVVMMMMMMMMMMMMVMVMVVMMVVMMMMMMMMMVMVMVVMMMMMMMMMVMMVMMMMMMMMVMMVVMMMVMVVMMMMMVMMVMMMMMMMMMVMMW
;
A
#
# COMPACT_ATOMS: atom_id res chain seq x y z
N MET A 1 -40.89 84.09 -21.71
CA MET A 1 -39.79 84.20 -22.69
C MET A 1 -38.80 83.14 -22.25
N GLU A 2 -38.73 81.94 -22.81
CA GLU A 2 -38.80 81.57 -24.23
C GLU A 2 -39.58 80.26 -24.38
N VAL A 3 -40.84 80.40 -24.78
CA VAL A 3 -41.53 79.38 -25.56
C VAL A 3 -41.46 79.92 -26.99
N SER A 4 -41.48 79.04 -27.99
CA SER A 4 -41.61 79.37 -29.42
C SER A 4 -40.30 79.54 -30.22
N LEU A 5 -39.50 78.48 -30.30
CA LEU A 5 -38.62 78.25 -31.47
C LEU A 5 -38.73 76.82 -32.03
N LEU A 6 -39.56 75.95 -31.43
CA LEU A 6 -39.81 74.57 -31.87
C LEU A 6 -41.18 74.38 -32.57
N GLU A 7 -42.04 75.39 -32.59
CA GLU A 7 -43.36 75.34 -33.25
C GLU A 7 -43.40 75.97 -34.66
N LEU A 8 -42.27 76.48 -35.18
CA LEU A 8 -42.20 77.14 -36.49
C LEU A 8 -41.40 76.40 -37.58
N LEU A 9 -40.96 75.17 -37.33
CA LEU A 9 -40.28 74.34 -38.33
C LEU A 9 -41.10 73.12 -38.78
N SER A 10 -42.40 73.10 -38.51
CA SER A 10 -43.34 72.08 -39.02
C SER A 10 -43.66 72.20 -40.52
N VAL A 11 -42.96 73.04 -41.30
CA VAL A 11 -43.14 73.11 -42.76
C VAL A 11 -41.79 73.33 -43.44
N GLU A 12 -40.94 72.31 -43.40
CA GLU A 12 -39.96 71.90 -44.41
C GLU A 12 -39.15 70.75 -43.78
N VAL A 13 -39.61 69.50 -43.97
CA VAL A 13 -38.90 68.31 -43.46
C VAL A 13 -37.62 68.14 -44.27
N ASN A 14 -36.59 68.88 -43.90
CA ASN A 14 -35.30 68.85 -44.58
C ASN A 14 -34.45 67.72 -43.96
N CYS A 15 -34.55 66.52 -44.51
CA CYS A 15 -33.81 65.33 -44.04
C CYS A 15 -32.30 65.38 -44.28
N SER A 16 -31.76 66.50 -44.78
CA SER A 16 -30.32 66.72 -45.02
C SER A 16 -29.45 66.57 -43.77
N VAL A 17 -29.97 66.87 -42.58
CA VAL A 17 -29.25 66.64 -41.31
C VAL A 17 -29.10 65.15 -41.00
N ALA A 18 -30.09 64.32 -41.38
CA ALA A 18 -30.02 62.87 -41.18
C ALA A 18 -29.07 62.20 -42.19
N ASP A 19 -28.99 62.70 -43.42
CA ASP A 19 -28.02 62.24 -44.42
C ASP A 19 -26.57 62.54 -43.99
N ALA A 20 -26.31 63.70 -43.40
CA ALA A 20 -24.97 64.05 -42.89
C ALA A 20 -24.48 63.12 -41.76
N PHE A 21 -25.38 62.58 -40.94
CA PHE A 21 -25.05 61.59 -39.92
C PHE A 21 -24.87 60.18 -40.48
N GLY A 22 -25.56 59.86 -41.59
CA GLY A 22 -25.42 58.58 -42.29
C GLY A 22 -24.00 58.38 -42.85
N ASP A 23 -23.43 59.42 -43.46
CA ASP A 23 -22.08 59.37 -44.05
C ASP A 23 -20.95 59.19 -43.03
N ALA A 24 -21.15 59.66 -41.78
CA ALA A 24 -20.18 59.46 -40.69
C ALA A 24 -20.22 58.05 -40.08
N ALA A 25 -21.38 57.38 -40.13
CA ALA A 25 -21.57 56.03 -39.56
C ALA A 25 -21.32 54.91 -40.58
N TYR A 26 -21.52 55.16 -41.87
CA TYR A 26 -21.32 54.21 -42.96
C TYR A 26 -20.29 54.77 -43.95
N GLY A 27 -19.00 54.62 -43.60
CA GLY A 27 -17.90 55.04 -44.46
C GLY A 27 -18.05 54.52 -45.89
N ASN A 28 -17.88 55.41 -46.87
CA ASN A 28 -17.82 55.18 -48.32
C ASN A 28 -18.43 53.83 -48.78
N ALA A 29 -19.75 53.72 -48.70
CA ALA A 29 -20.49 52.64 -49.35
C ALA A 29 -20.24 52.73 -50.86
N SER A 30 -19.31 51.92 -51.36
CA SER A 30 -18.93 51.79 -52.76
C SER A 30 -19.91 50.91 -53.55
N ASP A 31 -21.19 50.90 -53.15
CA ASP A 31 -22.25 50.14 -53.80
C ASP A 31 -23.11 51.05 -54.68
N PHE A 32 -23.16 50.72 -55.97
CA PHE A 32 -23.82 51.47 -57.05
C PHE A 32 -25.35 51.59 -56.90
N LEU A 33 -25.96 50.96 -55.88
CA LEU A 33 -27.38 51.04 -55.55
C LEU A 33 -27.59 51.40 -54.06
N TYR A 34 -28.25 52.53 -53.82
CA TYR A 34 -28.61 53.02 -52.49
C TYR A 34 -30.03 53.56 -52.47
N CYS A 35 -30.68 53.50 -51.31
CA CYS A 35 -31.93 54.18 -51.02
C CYS A 35 -31.60 55.57 -50.45
N THR A 36 -32.07 56.63 -51.09
CA THR A 36 -31.92 58.02 -50.60
C THR A 36 -32.68 58.22 -49.29
N GLY A 37 -32.22 59.14 -48.46
CA GLY A 37 -32.97 59.54 -47.28
C GLY A 37 -34.35 60.07 -47.69
N THR A 38 -35.39 59.59 -47.03
CA THR A 38 -36.79 59.96 -47.34
C THR A 38 -37.53 60.25 -46.04
N ALA A 39 -38.47 61.19 -46.10
CA ALA A 39 -39.42 61.40 -45.02
C ALA A 39 -40.64 60.50 -45.28
N ASP A 40 -41.12 59.83 -44.24
CA ASP A 40 -42.41 59.15 -44.29
C ASP A 40 -43.58 60.13 -44.09
N GLU A 41 -44.81 59.64 -44.27
CA GLU A 41 -46.05 60.43 -44.09
C GLU A 41 -46.26 60.89 -42.63
N ILE A 42 -45.44 60.42 -41.70
CA ILE A 42 -45.49 60.74 -40.28
C ILE A 42 -44.45 61.82 -39.90
N GLY A 43 -43.66 62.29 -40.88
CA GLY A 43 -42.64 63.32 -40.70
C GLY A 43 -41.33 62.79 -40.12
N THR A 44 -41.12 61.47 -40.11
CA THR A 44 -39.87 60.85 -39.66
C THR A 44 -38.89 60.72 -40.83
N CYS A 45 -37.68 61.24 -40.65
CA CYS A 45 -36.61 61.08 -41.64
C CYS A 45 -35.94 59.71 -41.52
N TRP A 46 -35.91 58.98 -42.63
CA TRP A 46 -35.14 57.75 -42.82
C TRP A 46 -33.78 58.11 -43.43
N PRO A 47 -32.65 57.67 -42.84
CA PRO A 47 -31.33 57.98 -43.38
C PRO A 47 -31.03 57.16 -44.64
N ARG A 48 -30.11 57.65 -45.47
CA ARG A 48 -29.58 56.90 -46.61
C ARG A 48 -29.09 55.51 -46.20
N SER A 49 -29.43 54.50 -46.99
CA SER A 49 -29.04 53.10 -46.75
C SER A 49 -28.66 52.37 -48.03
N GLY A 50 -27.82 51.33 -47.91
CA GLY A 50 -27.46 50.47 -49.04
C GLY A 50 -28.62 49.56 -49.46
N ALA A 51 -28.80 49.33 -50.75
CA ALA A 51 -29.89 48.49 -51.24
C ALA A 51 -29.80 47.05 -50.69
N GLY A 52 -30.93 46.51 -50.23
CA GLY A 52 -31.02 45.16 -49.65
C GLY A 52 -30.78 45.08 -48.15
N ARG A 53 -30.52 46.19 -47.45
CA ARG A 53 -30.46 46.23 -45.98
C ARG A 53 -31.76 46.75 -45.38
N VAL A 54 -32.22 46.10 -44.31
CA VAL A 54 -33.36 46.57 -43.51
C VAL A 54 -32.86 47.61 -42.51
N VAL A 55 -33.39 48.83 -42.60
CA VAL A 55 -33.15 49.87 -41.61
C VAL A 55 -34.27 49.78 -40.58
N ALA A 56 -33.92 49.43 -39.34
CA ALA A 56 -34.85 49.42 -38.23
C ALA A 56 -34.54 50.60 -37.30
N ARG A 57 -35.54 51.42 -37.02
CA ARG A 57 -35.48 52.43 -35.98
C ARG A 57 -36.58 52.17 -34.95
N PRO A 58 -36.30 52.39 -33.65
CA PRO A 58 -37.35 52.38 -32.66
C PRO A 58 -38.39 53.45 -33.01
N CYS A 59 -39.67 53.12 -32.83
CA CYS A 59 -40.76 54.04 -33.08
C CYS A 59 -40.61 55.27 -32.17
N PRO A 60 -40.88 56.49 -32.67
CA PRO A 60 -40.81 57.69 -31.85
C PRO A 60 -41.83 57.63 -30.71
N ASP A 61 -41.43 58.10 -29.54
CA ASP A 61 -42.26 58.02 -28.33
C ASP A 61 -43.51 58.92 -28.42
N PHE A 62 -43.52 59.93 -29.29
CA PHE A 62 -44.62 60.88 -29.48
C PHE A 62 -44.85 61.21 -30.95
N ILE A 63 -46.10 61.16 -31.42
CA ILE A 63 -46.51 61.67 -32.74
C ILE A 63 -47.75 62.54 -32.53
N ASN A 64 -47.77 63.76 -33.06
CA ASN A 64 -48.89 64.72 -32.94
C ASN A 64 -49.40 64.93 -31.50
N GLY A 65 -48.50 64.92 -30.51
CA GLY A 65 -48.81 65.15 -29.10
C GLY A 65 -49.32 63.92 -28.31
N VAL A 66 -49.42 62.75 -28.95
CA VAL A 66 -49.85 61.50 -28.30
C VAL A 66 -48.64 60.58 -28.07
N LYS A 67 -48.48 60.06 -26.85
CA LYS A 67 -47.38 59.14 -26.47
C LYS A 67 -47.70 57.71 -26.90
N TYR A 68 -46.85 57.09 -27.72
CA TYR A 68 -46.98 55.68 -28.09
C TYR A 68 -46.24 54.80 -27.08
N ASN A 69 -46.91 53.77 -26.57
CA ASN A 69 -46.35 52.87 -25.57
C ASN A 69 -45.64 51.70 -26.27
N SER A 70 -44.33 51.83 -26.47
CA SER A 70 -43.47 50.83 -27.14
C SER A 70 -43.24 49.55 -26.33
N THR A 71 -44.05 49.27 -25.30
CA THR A 71 -43.92 48.12 -24.38
C THR A 71 -44.91 46.99 -24.69
N ASN A 72 -45.34 46.81 -25.94
CA ASN A 72 -46.02 45.57 -26.37
C ASN A 72 -44.99 44.50 -26.74
N GLY A 73 -44.22 44.04 -25.75
CA GLY A 73 -43.41 42.82 -25.79
C GLY A 73 -44.17 41.65 -25.18
N GLY A 74 -45.38 41.39 -25.68
CA GLY A 74 -46.35 40.47 -25.07
C GLY A 74 -46.16 38.98 -25.34
N ASP A 75 -45.07 38.55 -26.00
CA ASP A 75 -44.86 37.14 -26.39
C ASP A 75 -43.53 36.53 -25.93
N ASP A 76 -42.65 37.27 -25.26
CA ASP A 76 -41.36 36.74 -24.80
C ASP A 76 -41.39 36.20 -23.35
N ASP A 77 -42.39 36.57 -22.54
CA ASP A 77 -42.44 36.19 -21.12
C ASP A 77 -42.70 34.69 -20.92
N VAL A 78 -43.45 34.05 -21.80
CA VAL A 78 -43.76 32.62 -21.67
C VAL A 78 -42.57 31.77 -22.15
N MET A 79 -41.89 32.14 -23.23
CA MET A 79 -40.69 31.43 -23.67
C MET A 79 -39.51 31.65 -22.71
N MET A 80 -39.37 32.83 -22.10
CA MET A 80 -38.35 33.07 -21.08
C MET A 80 -38.70 32.42 -19.74
N MET A 81 -39.97 32.40 -19.29
CA MET A 81 -40.37 31.62 -18.11
C MET A 81 -40.23 30.10 -18.33
N VAL A 82 -40.57 29.59 -19.51
CA VAL A 82 -40.38 28.16 -19.85
C VAL A 82 -38.90 27.84 -19.99
N MET A 83 -38.08 28.69 -20.63
CA MET A 83 -36.62 28.50 -20.63
C MET A 83 -36.02 28.57 -19.22
N MET A 84 -36.48 29.47 -18.35
CA MET A 84 -36.02 29.51 -16.95
C MET A 84 -36.50 28.30 -16.14
N MET A 85 -37.74 27.84 -16.31
CA MET A 85 -38.23 26.61 -15.68
C MET A 85 -37.50 25.36 -16.20
N VAL A 86 -37.23 25.27 -17.49
CA VAL A 86 -36.49 24.18 -18.12
C VAL A 86 -35.02 24.22 -17.70
N MET A 87 -34.39 25.41 -17.61
CA MET A 87 -33.04 25.54 -17.06
C MET A 87 -32.99 25.21 -15.56
N MET A 88 -34.00 25.57 -14.77
CA MET A 88 -34.09 25.14 -13.37
C MET A 88 -34.32 23.63 -13.23
N MET A 89 -35.16 23.02 -14.08
CA MET A 89 -35.35 21.56 -14.11
C MET A 89 -34.09 20.83 -14.55
N MET A 90 -33.38 21.32 -15.57
CA MET A 90 -32.10 20.75 -16.01
C MET A 90 -31.01 20.94 -14.95
N MET A 91 -30.96 22.09 -14.26
CA MET A 91 -30.04 22.28 -13.14
C MET A 91 -30.38 21.37 -11.95
N MET A 92 -31.66 21.15 -11.63
CA MET A 92 -32.04 20.18 -10.59
C MET A 92 -31.73 18.74 -10.99
N MET A 93 -31.91 18.36 -12.26
CA MET A 93 -31.48 17.04 -12.76
C MET A 93 -29.96 16.88 -12.74
N MET A 94 -29.19 17.91 -13.12
CA MET A 94 -27.73 17.88 -13.00
C MET A 94 -27.29 17.81 -11.53
N MET A 95 -27.92 18.55 -10.62
CA MET A 95 -27.63 18.47 -9.18
C MET A 95 -27.97 17.09 -8.60
N MET A 96 -29.08 16.48 -9.01
CA MET A 96 -29.38 15.08 -8.63
C MET A 96 -28.36 14.11 -9.20
N MET A 97 -27.96 14.24 -10.46
CA MET A 97 -26.90 13.39 -11.04
C MET A 97 -25.57 13.60 -10.30
N VAL A 98 -25.21 14.83 -9.94
CA VAL A 98 -24.00 15.12 -9.16
C VAL A 98 -24.07 14.51 -7.76
N MET A 99 -25.22 14.58 -7.07
CA MET A 99 -25.38 13.91 -5.77
C MET A 99 -25.33 12.38 -5.89
N VAL A 100 -25.90 11.81 -6.94
CA VAL A 100 -25.82 10.36 -7.22
C VAL A 100 -24.37 9.95 -7.53
N VAL A 101 -23.63 10.75 -8.30
CA VAL A 101 -22.22 10.50 -8.61
C VAL A 101 -21.35 10.62 -7.35
N MET A 102 -21.59 11.61 -6.49
CA MET A 102 -20.89 11.70 -5.21
C MET A 102 -21.20 10.52 -4.28
N MET A 103 -22.46 10.07 -4.21
CA MET A 103 -22.81 8.87 -3.45
C MET A 103 -22.17 7.61 -4.03
N MET A 104 -22.09 7.47 -5.37
CA MET A 104 -21.37 6.37 -6.01
C MET A 104 -19.86 6.40 -5.71
N MET A 105 -19.24 7.58 -5.73
CA MET A 105 -17.84 7.73 -5.36
C MET A 105 -17.60 7.42 -3.88
N MET A 106 -18.50 7.82 -2.98
CA MET A 106 -18.41 7.44 -1.56
C MET A 106 -18.59 5.94 -1.36
N MET A 107 -19.50 5.28 -2.08
CA MET A 107 -19.61 3.82 -2.04
C MET A 107 -18.35 3.13 -2.56
N MET A 108 -17.76 3.59 -3.67
CA MET A 108 -16.50 3.03 -4.14
C MET A 108 -15.34 3.24 -3.15
N MET A 109 -15.27 4.39 -2.48
CA MET A 109 -14.29 4.63 -1.43
C MET A 109 -14.50 3.72 -0.22
N MET A 110 -15.74 3.48 0.20
CA MET A 110 -16.05 2.51 1.27
C MET A 110 -15.70 1.07 0.87
N VAL A 111 -15.94 0.68 -0.38
CA VAL A 111 -15.55 -0.64 -0.90
C VAL A 111 -14.03 -0.79 -0.92
N MET A 112 -13.28 0.23 -1.36
CA MET A 112 -11.81 0.20 -1.31
C MET A 112 -11.28 0.12 0.12
N MET A 113 -11.88 0.84 1.08
CA MET A 113 -11.51 0.72 2.49
C MET A 113 -11.84 -0.65 3.07
N MET A 114 -12.97 -1.28 2.72
CA MET A 114 -13.27 -2.65 3.12
C MET A 114 -12.29 -3.66 2.52
N MET A 115 -11.92 -3.52 1.24
CA MET A 115 -10.90 -4.38 0.63
C MET A 115 -9.54 -4.19 1.31
N MET A 116 -9.12 -2.96 1.59
CA MET A 116 -7.89 -2.68 2.33
C MET A 116 -7.90 -3.29 3.75
N MET A 117 -9.03 -3.22 4.47
CA MET A 117 -9.16 -3.89 5.77
C MET A 117 -9.12 -5.41 5.67
N MET A 118 -9.76 -6.02 4.66
CA MET A 118 -9.65 -7.46 4.43
C MET A 118 -8.21 -7.87 4.10
N VAL A 119 -7.51 -7.09 3.26
CA VAL A 119 -6.09 -7.33 2.94
C VAL A 119 -5.24 -7.23 4.20
N MET A 120 -5.44 -6.21 5.04
CA MET A 120 -4.74 -6.07 6.32
C MET A 120 -5.01 -7.26 7.26
N MET A 121 -6.25 -7.74 7.36
CA MET A 121 -6.55 -8.94 8.16
C MET A 121 -5.88 -10.20 7.60
N VAL A 122 -5.85 -10.39 6.29
CA VAL A 122 -5.16 -11.51 5.64
C VAL A 122 -3.64 -11.44 5.87
N VAL A 123 -3.05 -10.25 5.77
CA VAL A 123 -1.63 -10.02 6.06
C VAL A 123 -1.30 -10.36 7.52
N MET A 124 -2.14 -9.93 8.47
CA MET A 124 -1.99 -10.28 9.89
C MET A 124 -2.10 -11.79 10.12
N MET A 125 -3.04 -12.47 9.45
CA MET A 125 -3.14 -13.94 9.53
C MET A 125 -1.91 -14.64 8.93
N MET A 126 -1.39 -14.15 7.80
CA MET A 126 -0.14 -14.67 7.21
C MET A 126 1.06 -14.46 8.14
N MET A 127 1.17 -13.30 8.78
CA MET A 127 2.23 -13.05 9.77
C MET A 127 2.10 -13.97 10.99
N MET A 128 0.89 -14.22 11.50
CA MET A 128 0.69 -15.19 12.59
C MET A 128 1.04 -16.62 12.18
N MET A 129 0.70 -17.04 10.95
CA MET A 129 1.13 -18.36 10.44
C MET A 129 2.65 -18.47 10.31
N MET A 130 3.33 -17.41 9.85
CA MET A 130 4.81 -17.41 9.80
C MET A 130 5.43 -17.48 11.20
N MET A 131 4.87 -16.77 12.20
CA MET A 131 5.34 -16.87 13.58
C MET A 131 5.11 -18.26 14.18
N MET A 132 3.96 -18.88 13.90
CA MET A 132 3.68 -20.27 14.29
C MET A 132 4.69 -21.23 13.65
N MET A 133 5.00 -21.10 12.36
CA MET A 133 6.02 -21.92 11.71
C MET A 133 7.42 -21.71 12.32
N MET A 134 7.80 -20.48 12.67
CA MET A 134 9.06 -20.24 13.37
C MET A 134 9.10 -20.89 14.75
N MET A 135 8.01 -20.81 15.53
CA MET A 135 7.91 -21.50 16.82
C MET A 135 8.00 -23.02 16.67
N VAL A 136 7.37 -23.59 15.64
CA VAL A 136 7.49 -25.03 15.34
C VAL A 136 8.92 -25.39 14.97
N MET A 137 9.60 -24.61 14.13
CA MET A 137 11.02 -24.81 13.81
C MET A 137 11.90 -24.76 15.06
N VAL A 138 11.66 -23.80 15.97
CA VAL A 138 12.37 -23.72 17.26
C VAL A 138 12.09 -24.95 18.14
N MET A 139 10.84 -25.40 18.24
CA MET A 139 10.50 -26.62 18.99
C MET A 139 11.17 -27.86 18.40
N VAL A 140 11.21 -27.99 17.07
CA VAL A 140 11.91 -29.10 16.39
C VAL A 140 13.40 -29.04 16.67
N VAL A 141 14.03 -27.86 16.58
CA VAL A 141 15.45 -27.68 16.92
C VAL A 141 15.70 -28.06 18.37
N MET A 142 14.85 -27.63 19.31
CA MET A 142 14.97 -28.00 20.72
C MET A 142 14.82 -29.51 20.94
N MET A 143 13.90 -30.19 20.25
CA MET A 143 13.80 -31.66 20.31
C MET A 143 15.05 -32.35 19.75
N VAL A 144 15.60 -31.85 18.64
CA VAL A 144 16.83 -32.39 18.04
C VAL A 144 18.01 -32.19 18.99
N VAL A 145 18.15 -31.02 19.61
CA VAL A 145 19.19 -30.74 20.61
C VAL A 145 19.06 -31.68 21.82
N MET A 146 17.84 -31.90 22.31
CA MET A 146 17.58 -32.86 23.40
C MET A 146 17.94 -34.29 23.00
N MET A 147 17.62 -34.72 21.78
CA MET A 147 18.05 -36.03 21.26
C MET A 147 19.57 -36.13 21.12
N MET A 148 20.25 -35.08 20.63
CA MET A 148 21.71 -35.05 20.57
C MET A 148 22.35 -35.11 21.97
N MET A 149 21.80 -34.42 22.96
CA MET A 149 22.29 -34.51 24.34
C MET A 149 22.09 -35.90 24.93
N MET A 150 20.95 -36.55 24.69
CA MET A 150 20.74 -37.94 25.12
C MET A 150 21.72 -38.91 24.43
N MET A 151 21.96 -38.73 23.13
CA MET A 151 22.97 -39.50 22.39
C MET A 151 24.37 -39.30 22.97
N MET A 152 24.78 -38.05 23.24
CA MET A 152 26.07 -37.76 23.88
C MET A 152 26.18 -38.39 25.27
N MET A 153 25.13 -38.35 26.08
CA MET A 153 25.11 -39.03 27.38
C MET A 153 25.25 -40.54 27.24
N MET A 154 24.55 -41.17 26.30
CA MET A 154 24.70 -42.61 26.03
C MET A 154 26.13 -42.96 25.58
N VAL A 155 26.74 -42.15 24.73
CA VAL A 155 28.14 -42.34 24.31
C VAL A 155 29.08 -42.20 25.50
N MET A 156 28.90 -41.18 26.35
CA MET A 156 29.70 -41.00 27.56
C MET A 156 29.56 -42.21 28.50
N VAL A 157 28.35 -42.73 28.70
CA VAL A 157 28.11 -43.93 29.51
C VAL A 157 28.80 -45.15 28.89
N MET A 158 28.73 -45.37 27.58
CA MET A 158 29.44 -46.46 26.91
C MET A 158 30.96 -46.34 27.06
N VAL A 159 31.52 -45.14 26.94
CA VAL A 159 32.95 -44.88 27.14
C VAL A 159 33.36 -45.16 28.59
N VAL A 160 32.57 -44.73 29.58
CA VAL A 160 32.82 -45.04 30.99
C VAL A 160 32.73 -46.53 31.26
N MET A 161 31.74 -47.23 30.70
CA MET A 161 31.61 -48.69 30.82
C MET A 161 32.83 -49.41 30.20
N MET A 162 33.32 -48.96 29.03
CA MET A 162 34.54 -49.50 28.44
C MET A 162 35.78 -49.22 29.31
N MET A 163 35.90 -48.02 29.90
CA MET A 163 36.99 -47.72 30.83
C MET A 163 36.93 -48.58 32.09
N MET A 164 35.73 -48.81 32.65
CA MET A 164 35.57 -49.71 33.80
C MET A 164 35.92 -51.15 33.44
N MET A 165 35.53 -51.65 32.27
CA MET A 165 35.93 -52.98 31.80
C MET A 165 37.45 -53.08 31.62
N MET A 166 38.10 -52.07 31.05
CA MET A 166 39.56 -52.03 30.96
C MET A 166 40.22 -52.02 32.34
N MET A 167 39.72 -51.22 33.29
CA MET A 167 40.25 -51.23 34.66
C MET A 167 40.07 -52.58 35.35
N MET A 168 38.93 -53.25 35.18
CA MET A 168 38.72 -54.60 35.73
C MET A 168 39.67 -55.62 35.09
N MET A 169 39.91 -55.55 33.77
CA MET A 169 40.90 -56.41 33.11
C MET A 169 42.31 -56.17 33.67
N VAL A 170 42.71 -54.91 33.86
CA VAL A 170 44.01 -54.57 34.46
C VAL A 170 44.12 -55.10 35.90
N MET A 171 43.07 -54.94 36.71
CA MET A 171 43.04 -55.49 38.08
C MET A 171 43.17 -57.02 38.09
N MET A 172 42.47 -57.72 37.19
CA MET A 172 42.59 -59.17 37.05
C MET A 172 43.99 -59.60 36.63
N VAL A 173 44.63 -58.88 35.70
CA VAL A 173 46.01 -59.15 35.28
C VAL A 173 46.99 -58.90 36.41
N MET A 174 46.84 -57.81 37.18
CA MET A 174 47.68 -57.54 38.34
C MET A 174 47.53 -58.63 39.42
N MET A 175 46.31 -59.10 39.67
CA MET A 175 46.05 -60.23 40.58
C MET A 175 46.72 -61.52 40.09
N MET A 176 46.64 -61.83 38.79
CA MET A 176 47.33 -62.99 38.21
C MET A 176 48.85 -62.87 38.31
N MET A 177 49.42 -61.69 38.06
CA MET A 177 50.86 -61.45 38.22
C MET A 177 51.31 -61.60 39.68
N MET A 178 50.53 -61.08 40.65
CA MET A 178 50.83 -61.29 42.07
C MET A 178 50.77 -62.77 42.45
N MET A 179 49.76 -63.51 41.99
CA MET A 179 49.67 -64.95 42.22
C MET A 179 50.86 -65.71 41.63
N MET A 180 51.30 -65.35 40.42
CA MET A 180 52.50 -65.95 39.82
C MET A 180 53.77 -65.63 40.62
N MET A 181 53.95 -64.39 41.10
CA MET A 181 55.08 -64.04 41.96
C MET A 181 55.06 -64.83 43.27
N VAL A 182 53.91 -64.95 43.92
CA VAL A 182 53.77 -65.74 45.16
C VAL A 182 54.10 -67.21 44.90
N MET A 183 53.57 -67.80 43.83
CA MET A 183 53.90 -69.18 43.43
C MET A 183 55.41 -69.37 43.22
N MET A 184 56.08 -68.43 42.55
CA MET A 184 57.53 -68.46 42.36
C MET A 184 58.30 -68.38 43.69
N VAL A 185 57.89 -67.51 44.61
CA VAL A 185 58.52 -67.39 45.94
C VAL A 185 58.30 -68.65 46.77
N VAL A 186 57.09 -69.21 46.75
CA VAL A 186 56.78 -70.47 47.44
C VAL A 186 57.63 -71.61 46.88
N MET A 187 57.73 -71.73 45.55
CA MET A 187 58.61 -72.70 44.90
C MET A 187 60.06 -72.53 45.35
N MET A 188 60.58 -71.30 45.42
CA MET A 188 61.93 -71.04 45.93
C MET A 188 62.09 -71.42 47.40
N MET A 189 61.13 -71.07 48.27
CA MET A 189 61.17 -71.48 49.68
C MET A 189 61.16 -73.00 49.83
N VAL A 190 60.32 -73.70 49.07
CA VAL A 190 60.26 -75.17 49.07
C VAL A 190 61.60 -75.76 48.63
N MET A 191 62.23 -75.23 47.58
CA MET A 191 63.56 -75.68 47.16
C MET A 191 64.63 -75.46 48.24
N VAL A 192 64.62 -74.31 48.93
CA VAL A 192 65.53 -74.04 50.04
C VAL A 192 65.29 -74.99 51.21
N VAL A 193 64.03 -75.23 51.59
CA VAL A 193 63.68 -76.18 52.65
C VAL A 193 64.11 -77.60 52.29
N MET A 194 63.87 -78.04 51.05
CA MET A 194 64.33 -79.34 50.58
C MET A 194 65.86 -79.46 50.61
N MET A 195 66.60 -78.42 50.20
CA MET A 195 68.06 -78.39 50.34
C MET A 195 68.49 -78.48 51.81
N MET A 196 67.86 -77.72 52.70
CA MET A 196 68.17 -77.78 54.14
C MET A 196 67.89 -79.15 54.74
N MET A 197 66.79 -79.81 54.36
CA MET A 197 66.50 -81.17 54.81
C MET A 197 67.53 -82.18 54.30
N MET A 198 67.98 -82.08 53.05
CA MET A 198 69.05 -82.93 52.52
C MET A 198 70.36 -82.72 53.30
N VAL A 199 70.74 -81.47 53.59
CA VAL A 199 71.94 -81.17 54.39
C VAL A 199 71.83 -81.75 55.81
N MET A 200 70.68 -81.60 56.48
CA MET A 200 70.48 -82.18 57.81
C MET A 200 70.58 -83.71 57.80
N MET A 201 70.01 -84.39 56.79
CA MET A 201 70.15 -85.84 56.65
C MET A 201 71.60 -86.26 56.45
N VAL A 202 72.38 -85.54 55.63
CA VAL A 202 73.81 -85.81 55.43
C VAL A 202 74.60 -85.59 56.72
N MET A 203 74.35 -84.50 57.45
CA MET A 203 75.02 -84.26 58.73
C MET A 203 74.69 -85.35 59.77
N MET A 204 73.43 -85.81 59.85
CA MET A 204 73.07 -86.93 60.72
C MET A 204 73.77 -88.24 60.30
N MET A 205 73.85 -88.53 59.00
CA MET A 205 74.60 -89.69 58.51
C MET A 205 76.10 -89.60 58.83
N MET A 206 76.72 -88.42 58.69
CA MET A 206 78.13 -88.24 59.08
C MET A 206 78.34 -88.42 60.58
N MET A 207 77.45 -87.91 61.44
CA MET A 207 77.53 -88.13 62.89
C MET A 207 77.37 -89.61 63.26
N MET A 208 76.44 -90.34 62.63
CA MET A 208 76.30 -91.78 62.84
C MET A 208 77.56 -92.54 62.40
N MET A 209 78.13 -92.23 61.24
CA MET A 209 79.38 -92.86 60.80
C MET A 209 80.55 -92.59 61.77
N MET A 210 80.66 -91.38 62.33
CA MET A 210 81.69 -91.09 63.35
C MET A 210 81.47 -91.86 64.65
N MET A 211 80.22 -92.01 65.12
CA MET A 211 79.95 -92.83 66.32
C MET A 211 80.30 -94.30 66.11
N VAL A 212 80.02 -94.86 64.93
CA VAL A 212 80.40 -96.25 64.59
C VAL A 212 81.92 -96.43 64.55
N MET A 213 82.67 -95.44 64.07
CA MET A 213 84.14 -95.51 64.07
C MET A 213 84.78 -95.36 65.48
N MET A 214 84.03 -94.89 66.49
CA MET A 214 84.51 -94.78 67.87
C MET A 214 84.25 -96.03 68.73
N TRP A 215 83.46 -96.99 68.24
CA TRP A 215 83.21 -98.28 68.89
C TRP A 215 84.05 -99.39 68.27
#